data_AF-A0A1G4HYU3-F1
#
_entry.id   AF-A0A1G4HYU3-F1
#
_cell.length_a   1.000
_cell.length_b   1.000
_cell.length_c   1.000
_cell.angle_alpha   90.00
_cell.angle_beta   90.00
_cell.angle_gamma   90.00
#
_symmetry.space_group_name_H-M   'P 1'
#
loop_
_entity.id
_entity.type
_entity.pdbx_description
1 polymer ?
#
loop_
_entity_poly.entity_id
_entity_poly.type
_entity_poly.pdbx_seq_one_letter_code
_entity_poly.pdbx_strand_id
1 'polypeptide(L)'
;MGGCVSTALKVGAETVAEGHIDLISFAINYFKNAVPYIVKYLGRQQRPKEVDMEATLTEAKESKGFQPWKISCQPKGAVRGLFIGVNYSNTEAQLSGCCNDIMMMIGALQKRNFPLTEVVILADKEDVPGRTGEPTRANILRYLAWLAQDAQPNDVLFFHYSGHGTRANARDDDCEEYDQCIVPMDYVENGCIVDNEIHEILVSQLPKGVRLTAVFDCSHSGSMLDLPYAYVCDSSKDGSGSCGMKRVREDNDVQADVLMISACADDEAALGVDNTQDFYESGKDSGGAATFCLTAMMMREEPLTFLDLLVHTREMLKSRGFTQVPHLSASKPINLMQRFSLEGLFPQERTLL
;
A
#
# COMPACT_ATOMS: atom_id res chain seq x y z
N MET A 1 -35.78 -32.34 -1.89
CA MET A 1 -34.38 -32.73 -1.60
C MET A 1 -33.52 -32.29 -2.77
N GLY A 2 -33.06 -31.04 -2.75
CA GLY A 2 -32.21 -30.46 -3.79
C GLY A 2 -30.83 -30.20 -3.20
N GLY A 3 -29.82 -30.92 -3.69
CA GLY A 3 -28.43 -30.78 -3.26
C GLY A 3 -27.78 -29.55 -3.91
N CYS A 4 -27.26 -28.65 -3.08
CA CYS A 4 -26.44 -27.53 -3.50
C CYS A 4 -24.99 -28.03 -3.60
N VAL A 5 -24.45 -28.09 -4.81
CA VAL A 5 -23.05 -28.45 -5.06
C VAL A 5 -22.23 -27.17 -4.99
N SER A 6 -21.43 -26.98 -3.94
CA SER A 6 -20.44 -25.91 -3.87
C SER A 6 -19.23 -26.29 -4.72
N THR A 7 -19.00 -25.57 -5.81
CA THR A 7 -17.78 -25.73 -6.62
C THR A 7 -16.64 -24.97 -5.94
N ALA A 8 -15.92 -25.65 -5.04
CA ALA A 8 -14.64 -25.17 -4.53
C ALA A 8 -13.61 -25.20 -5.68
N LEU A 9 -13.15 -24.02 -6.10
CA LEU A 9 -11.97 -23.87 -6.95
C LEU A 9 -10.75 -24.36 -6.16
N LYS A 10 -10.38 -25.62 -6.36
CA LYS A 10 -9.10 -26.16 -5.91
C LYS A 10 -8.00 -25.51 -6.74
N VAL A 11 -7.24 -24.61 -6.13
CA VAL A 11 -5.93 -24.21 -6.64
C VAL A 11 -5.04 -25.43 -6.52
N GLY A 12 -4.52 -25.93 -7.64
CA GLY A 12 -3.53 -27.00 -7.64
C GLY A 12 -2.27 -26.50 -6.95
N ALA A 13 -1.98 -27.07 -5.79
CA ALA A 13 -0.69 -26.91 -5.12
C ALA A 13 0.36 -27.72 -5.88
N GLU A 14 0.78 -27.23 -7.05
CA GLU A 14 2.10 -27.57 -7.57
C GLU A 14 3.10 -26.76 -6.76
N THR A 15 3.99 -27.46 -6.07
CA THR A 15 5.13 -26.87 -5.36
C THR A 15 5.94 -26.02 -6.34
N VAL A 16 5.71 -24.71 -6.27
CA VAL A 16 6.45 -23.72 -7.04
C VAL A 16 7.91 -23.81 -6.61
N ALA A 17 8.78 -24.21 -7.54
CA ALA A 17 10.22 -24.18 -7.31
C ALA A 17 10.64 -22.75 -6.92
N GLU A 18 11.57 -22.63 -5.96
CA GLU A 18 12.15 -21.35 -5.55
C GLU A 18 12.46 -20.48 -6.78
N GLY A 19 11.84 -19.30 -6.89
CA GLY A 19 12.15 -18.30 -7.92
C GLY A 19 11.24 -18.25 -9.16
N HIS A 20 10.05 -18.85 -9.17
CA HIS A 20 9.09 -18.63 -10.28
C HIS A 20 7.63 -18.50 -9.85
N ILE A 21 7.18 -17.29 -9.53
CA ILE A 21 5.76 -17.00 -9.26
C ILE A 21 5.03 -16.84 -10.60
N ASP A 22 3.87 -17.48 -10.75
CA ASP A 22 2.88 -17.16 -11.78
C ASP A 22 1.52 -16.84 -11.14
N LEU A 23 1.18 -15.56 -11.10
CA LEU A 23 -0.07 -15.04 -10.55
C LEU A 23 -0.88 -14.25 -11.59
N ILE A 24 -0.50 -14.25 -12.88
CA ILE A 24 -1.19 -13.46 -13.91
C ILE A 24 -2.66 -13.90 -14.02
N SER A 25 -2.89 -15.20 -14.14
CA SER A 25 -4.24 -15.76 -14.28
C SER A 25 -5.07 -15.52 -13.03
N PHE A 26 -4.46 -15.66 -11.85
CA PHE A 26 -5.10 -15.35 -10.57
C PHE A 26 -5.51 -13.87 -10.51
N ALA A 27 -4.58 -12.95 -10.79
CA ALA A 27 -4.84 -11.52 -10.72
C ALA A 27 -5.93 -11.06 -11.71
N ILE A 28 -5.93 -11.57 -12.94
CA ILE A 28 -6.99 -11.25 -13.91
C ILE A 28 -8.35 -11.74 -13.43
N ASN A 29 -8.42 -12.98 -12.91
CA ASN A 29 -9.68 -13.54 -12.44
C ASN A 29 -10.17 -12.83 -11.17
N TYR A 30 -9.27 -12.58 -10.23
CA TYR A 30 -9.59 -11.88 -8.99
C TYR A 30 -10.02 -10.44 -9.29
N PHE A 31 -9.29 -9.70 -10.13
CA PHE A 31 -9.65 -8.34 -10.55
C PHE A 31 -11.05 -8.28 -11.20
N LYS A 32 -11.45 -9.27 -12.00
CA LYS A 32 -12.80 -9.32 -12.61
C LYS A 32 -13.92 -9.50 -11.58
N ASN A 33 -13.65 -10.24 -10.51
CA ASN A 33 -14.65 -10.62 -9.51
C ASN A 33 -14.48 -9.87 -8.18
N ALA A 34 -13.49 -8.99 -8.07
CA ALA A 34 -13.18 -8.26 -6.85
C ALA A 34 -14.39 -7.42 -6.42
N VAL A 35 -14.78 -7.64 -5.17
CA VAL A 35 -15.84 -6.96 -4.44
C VAL A 35 -15.28 -6.56 -3.08
N PRO A 36 -15.80 -5.50 -2.45
CA PRO A 36 -15.38 -5.11 -1.12
C PRO A 36 -15.57 -6.26 -0.11
N TYR A 37 -14.62 -6.42 0.81
CA TYR A 37 -14.77 -7.29 1.96
C TYR A 37 -14.90 -6.46 3.24
N ILE A 38 -15.66 -6.97 4.22
CA ILE A 38 -15.94 -6.23 5.45
C ILE A 38 -14.67 -6.17 6.30
N VAL A 39 -14.28 -4.95 6.65
CA VAL A 39 -13.23 -4.65 7.63
C VAL A 39 -13.92 -4.18 8.90
N LYS A 40 -13.63 -4.88 10.01
CA LYS A 40 -14.12 -4.48 11.34
C LYS A 40 -13.10 -3.52 11.96
N TYR A 41 -13.58 -2.44 12.55
CA TYR A 41 -12.74 -1.58 13.36
C TYR A 41 -12.22 -2.34 14.60
N LEU A 42 -10.90 -2.37 14.79
CA LEU A 42 -10.26 -3.05 15.92
C LEU A 42 -10.27 -2.24 17.22
N GLY A 43 -10.77 -1.00 17.18
CA GLY A 43 -10.65 -0.10 18.32
C GLY A 43 -9.25 0.47 18.46
N ARG A 44 -9.17 1.53 19.27
CA ARG A 44 -7.93 2.18 19.66
C ARG A 44 -6.97 1.18 20.32
N GLN A 45 -5.71 1.20 19.87
CA GLN A 45 -4.67 0.32 20.40
C GLN A 45 -3.76 1.09 21.37
N GLN A 46 -3.11 0.34 22.27
CA GLN A 46 -2.06 0.93 23.10
C GLN A 46 -0.86 1.29 22.22
N ARG A 47 -0.17 2.37 22.59
CA ARG A 47 1.06 2.77 21.90
C ARG A 47 2.09 1.62 21.99
N PRO A 48 2.68 1.19 20.85
CA PRO A 48 3.65 0.12 20.86
C PRO A 48 4.96 0.55 21.54
N LYS A 49 5.81 -0.43 21.85
CA LYS A 49 7.19 -0.15 22.28
C LYS A 49 7.98 0.41 21.11
N GLU A 50 8.87 1.35 21.42
CA GLU A 50 9.79 1.93 20.44
C GLU A 50 10.61 0.83 19.73
N VAL A 51 10.88 1.05 18.45
CA VAL A 51 11.73 0.16 17.65
C VAL A 51 13.17 0.25 18.11
N ASP A 52 13.82 -0.90 18.30
CA ASP A 52 15.27 -0.97 18.35
C ASP A 52 15.82 -0.84 16.91
N MET A 53 16.16 0.39 16.54
CA MET A 53 16.61 0.72 15.19
C MET A 53 17.94 0.05 14.84
N GLU A 54 18.86 -0.09 15.79
CA GLU A 54 20.17 -0.70 15.53
C GLU A 54 20.03 -2.20 15.26
N ALA A 55 19.23 -2.90 16.07
CA ALA A 55 18.93 -4.31 15.85
C ALA A 55 18.21 -4.52 14.50
N THR A 56 17.19 -3.70 14.22
CA THR A 56 16.39 -3.78 12.98
C THR A 56 17.26 -3.62 11.74
N LEU A 57 18.15 -2.62 11.72
CA LEU A 57 19.07 -2.38 10.61
C LEU A 57 20.13 -3.49 10.46
N THR A 58 20.52 -4.12 11.56
CA THR A 58 21.46 -5.25 11.53
C THR A 58 20.82 -6.48 10.90
N GLU A 59 19.61 -6.84 11.32
CA GLU A 59 18.87 -7.98 10.75
C GLU A 59 18.49 -7.74 9.27
N ALA A 60 18.20 -6.49 8.90
CA ALA A 60 17.90 -6.12 7.51
C ALA A 60 19.07 -6.40 6.56
N LYS A 61 20.31 -6.16 6.99
CA LYS A 61 21.53 -6.42 6.19
C LYS A 61 21.74 -7.90 5.87
N GLU A 62 21.28 -8.78 6.76
CA GLU A 62 21.36 -10.23 6.57
C GLU A 62 20.18 -10.78 5.76
N SER A 63 19.12 -9.98 5.63
CA SER A 63 17.89 -10.36 4.94
C SER A 63 18.05 -10.27 3.42
N LYS A 64 17.38 -11.19 2.71
CA LYS A 64 17.35 -11.25 1.25
C LYS A 64 15.95 -11.60 0.78
N GLY A 65 15.56 -11.03 -0.34
CA GLY A 65 14.42 -11.50 -1.09
C GLY A 65 14.86 -12.48 -2.19
N PHE A 66 13.99 -12.67 -3.16
CA PHE A 66 14.26 -13.50 -4.34
C PHE A 66 13.73 -12.81 -5.59
N GLN A 67 14.22 -13.21 -6.76
CA GLN A 67 13.66 -12.73 -8.02
C GLN A 67 12.39 -13.53 -8.36
N PRO A 68 11.21 -12.90 -8.51
CA PRO A 68 9.96 -13.65 -8.66
C PRO A 68 9.69 -14.16 -10.08
N TRP A 69 10.23 -13.51 -11.11
CA TRP A 69 10.13 -13.93 -12.51
C TRP A 69 11.31 -13.42 -13.34
N LYS A 70 11.49 -14.00 -14.53
CA LYS A 70 12.51 -13.57 -15.47
C LYS A 70 12.18 -12.17 -15.98
N ILE A 71 13.12 -11.25 -15.83
CA ILE A 71 13.01 -9.88 -16.32
C ILE A 71 13.44 -9.82 -17.79
N SER A 72 12.70 -9.09 -18.62
CA SER A 72 12.97 -8.94 -20.06
C SER A 72 13.98 -7.83 -20.38
N CYS A 73 14.04 -6.76 -19.57
CA CYS A 73 14.98 -5.65 -19.69
C CYS A 73 15.64 -5.34 -18.35
N GLN A 74 16.97 -5.17 -18.34
CA GLN A 74 17.67 -4.85 -17.10
C GLN A 74 17.34 -3.41 -16.68
N PRO A 75 16.83 -3.19 -15.44
CA PRO A 75 16.58 -1.85 -14.94
C PRO A 75 17.90 -1.10 -14.70
N LYS A 76 17.83 0.23 -14.62
CA LYS A 76 19.02 1.09 -14.39
C LYS A 76 19.56 1.01 -12.96
N GLY A 77 18.73 0.59 -12.01
CA GLY A 77 19.05 0.38 -10.61
C GLY A 77 18.29 -0.84 -10.08
N ALA A 78 18.40 -1.11 -8.79
CA ALA A 78 17.67 -2.19 -8.14
C ALA A 78 16.16 -1.91 -8.16
N VAL A 79 15.35 -2.95 -8.34
CA VAL A 79 13.89 -2.85 -8.29
C VAL A 79 13.38 -3.82 -7.25
N ARG A 80 13.13 -3.31 -6.04
CA ARG A 80 12.76 -4.12 -4.87
C ARG A 80 11.28 -3.99 -4.53
N GLY A 81 10.67 -5.09 -4.12
CA GLY A 81 9.27 -5.14 -3.70
C GLY A 81 9.10 -5.74 -2.31
N LEU A 82 8.26 -5.13 -1.48
CA LEU A 82 7.79 -5.70 -0.21
C LEU A 82 6.26 -5.77 -0.24
N PHE A 83 5.72 -6.97 -0.08
CA PHE A 83 4.28 -7.24 -0.06
C PHE A 83 3.89 -7.86 1.27
N ILE A 84 2.91 -7.26 1.94
CA ILE A 84 2.47 -7.65 3.28
C ILE A 84 0.96 -7.83 3.26
N GLY A 85 0.50 -9.06 3.46
CA GLY A 85 -0.92 -9.41 3.54
C GLY A 85 -1.23 -10.06 4.88
N VAL A 86 -2.18 -9.50 5.62
CA VAL A 86 -2.53 -10.02 6.96
C VAL A 86 -4.03 -10.31 7.04
N ASN A 87 -4.40 -11.58 7.13
CA ASN A 87 -5.78 -12.02 7.30
C ASN A 87 -6.17 -12.26 8.77
N TYR A 88 -5.22 -12.29 9.70
CA TYR A 88 -5.44 -12.53 11.14
C TYR A 88 -6.24 -13.83 11.38
N SER A 89 -5.84 -14.89 10.68
CA SER A 89 -6.56 -16.17 10.65
C SER A 89 -6.80 -16.74 12.05
N ASN A 90 -8.05 -17.14 12.34
CA ASN A 90 -8.48 -17.69 13.63
C ASN A 90 -8.46 -16.69 14.81
N THR A 91 -8.59 -15.39 14.54
CA THR A 91 -8.69 -14.34 15.57
C THR A 91 -9.98 -13.52 15.42
N GLU A 92 -10.30 -12.67 16.40
CA GLU A 92 -11.43 -11.74 16.29
C GLU A 92 -11.22 -10.65 15.22
N ALA A 93 -9.95 -10.40 14.86
CA ALA A 93 -9.53 -9.45 13.83
C ALA A 93 -9.58 -10.02 12.41
N GLN A 94 -10.13 -11.23 12.21
CA GLN A 94 -10.04 -11.93 10.93
C GLN A 94 -10.60 -11.15 9.73
N LEU A 95 -9.81 -11.10 8.64
CA LEU A 95 -10.14 -10.59 7.32
C LEU A 95 -10.00 -11.69 6.27
N SER A 96 -10.72 -11.55 5.15
CA SER A 96 -10.77 -12.59 4.10
C SER A 96 -10.03 -12.22 2.80
N GLY A 97 -9.65 -10.95 2.63
CA GLY A 97 -9.17 -10.42 1.36
C GLY A 97 -7.68 -10.09 1.27
N CYS A 98 -7.01 -9.80 2.39
CA CYS A 98 -5.71 -9.14 2.37
C CYS A 98 -4.60 -9.95 1.67
N CYS A 99 -4.52 -11.26 1.94
CA CYS A 99 -3.59 -12.13 1.23
C CYS A 99 -3.93 -12.27 -0.28
N ASN A 100 -5.21 -12.16 -0.66
CA ASN A 100 -5.60 -12.16 -2.07
C ASN A 100 -5.24 -10.84 -2.77
N ASP A 101 -5.31 -9.73 -2.06
CA ASP A 101 -4.93 -8.41 -2.56
C ASP A 101 -3.45 -8.35 -2.95
N ILE A 102 -2.55 -8.83 -2.08
CA ILE A 102 -1.12 -8.89 -2.41
C ILE A 102 -0.86 -9.80 -3.62
N MET A 103 -1.57 -10.94 -3.73
CA MET A 103 -1.46 -11.83 -4.88
C MET A 103 -1.98 -11.17 -6.17
N MET A 104 -3.06 -10.39 -6.09
CA MET A 104 -3.57 -9.61 -7.22
C MET A 104 -2.56 -8.55 -7.65
N MET A 105 -1.94 -7.85 -6.70
CA MET A 105 -0.92 -6.83 -6.99
C MET A 105 0.31 -7.43 -7.66
N ILE A 106 0.84 -8.53 -7.11
CA ILE A 106 2.00 -9.23 -7.68
C ILE A 106 1.70 -9.72 -9.10
N GLY A 107 0.53 -10.32 -9.33
CA GLY A 107 0.13 -10.74 -10.68
C GLY A 107 -0.12 -9.58 -11.64
N ALA A 108 -0.55 -8.41 -11.16
CA ALA A 108 -0.65 -7.19 -11.97
C ALA A 108 0.73 -6.66 -12.39
N LEU A 109 1.69 -6.64 -11.47
CA LEU A 109 3.08 -6.28 -11.74
C LEU A 109 3.72 -7.25 -12.74
N GLN A 110 3.48 -8.55 -12.53
CA GLN A 110 3.96 -9.61 -13.44
C GLN A 110 3.40 -9.44 -14.84
N LYS A 111 2.09 -9.19 -14.99
CA LYS A 111 1.44 -8.97 -16.29
C LYS A 111 2.04 -7.77 -17.03
N ARG A 112 2.52 -6.76 -16.30
CA ARG A 112 3.20 -5.59 -16.86
C ARG A 112 4.68 -5.78 -17.14
N ASN A 113 5.22 -6.96 -16.89
CA ASN A 113 6.66 -7.23 -16.93
C ASN A 113 7.45 -6.25 -16.05
N PHE A 114 6.87 -5.86 -14.90
CA PHE A 114 7.54 -4.97 -13.98
C PHE A 114 8.86 -5.63 -13.52
N PRO A 115 10.01 -4.95 -13.61
CA PRO A 115 11.32 -5.58 -13.57
C PRO A 115 11.81 -5.83 -12.14
N LEU A 116 11.00 -6.46 -11.27
CA LEU A 116 11.38 -6.79 -9.88
C LEU A 116 12.63 -7.67 -9.84
N THR A 117 13.74 -7.10 -9.38
CA THR A 117 15.01 -7.79 -9.17
C THR A 117 14.99 -8.61 -7.89
N GLU A 118 14.26 -8.14 -6.88
CA GLU A 118 14.17 -8.81 -5.58
C GLU A 118 12.83 -8.50 -4.91
N VAL A 119 12.20 -9.52 -4.33
CA VAL A 119 10.93 -9.40 -3.63
C VAL A 119 10.94 -10.14 -2.29
N VAL A 120 10.25 -9.55 -1.32
CA VAL A 120 9.88 -10.19 -0.06
C VAL A 120 8.36 -10.20 0.06
N ILE A 121 7.80 -11.35 0.45
CA ILE A 121 6.36 -11.54 0.64
C ILE A 121 6.12 -12.01 2.07
N LEU A 122 5.48 -11.17 2.88
CA LEU A 122 5.04 -11.51 4.24
C LEU A 122 3.54 -11.78 4.23
N ALA A 123 3.14 -13.00 4.59
CA ALA A 123 1.74 -13.39 4.64
C ALA A 123 1.45 -14.33 5.81
N ASP A 124 0.29 -14.21 6.46
CA ASP A 124 -0.12 -15.14 7.52
C ASP A 124 -0.72 -16.44 6.95
N LYS A 125 -1.00 -16.48 5.65
CA LYS A 125 -1.52 -17.65 4.95
C LYS A 125 -0.36 -18.43 4.28
N GLU A 126 -0.23 -19.70 4.64
CA GLU A 126 0.88 -20.56 4.20
C GLU A 126 0.88 -20.86 2.68
N ASP A 127 -0.28 -20.83 2.03
CA ASP A 127 -0.43 -21.19 0.61
C ASP A 127 -0.14 -20.03 -0.36
N VAL A 128 0.32 -18.88 0.13
CA VAL A 128 0.73 -17.74 -0.72
C VAL A 128 2.04 -18.10 -1.45
N PRO A 129 2.06 -18.14 -2.80
CA PRO A 129 3.26 -18.49 -3.55
C PRO A 129 4.40 -17.51 -3.31
N GLY A 130 5.60 -18.03 -3.03
CA GLY A 130 6.79 -17.22 -2.76
C GLY A 130 6.80 -16.51 -1.40
N ARG A 131 5.95 -16.93 -0.46
CA ARG A 131 5.97 -16.45 0.93
C ARG A 131 7.37 -16.57 1.53
N THR A 132 7.91 -15.44 1.95
CA THR A 132 9.24 -15.31 2.59
C THR A 132 9.15 -15.47 4.11
N GLY A 133 8.03 -15.09 4.72
CA GLY A 133 7.85 -15.19 6.17
C GLY A 133 6.48 -14.74 6.63
N GLU A 134 6.30 -14.72 7.95
CA GLU A 134 5.05 -14.27 8.57
C GLU A 134 5.08 -12.76 8.84
N PRO A 135 3.95 -12.06 8.74
CA PRO A 135 3.86 -10.61 8.94
C PRO A 135 3.79 -10.23 10.44
N THR A 136 4.78 -10.69 11.22
CA THR A 136 4.97 -10.27 12.60
C THR A 136 5.53 -8.85 12.68
N ARG A 137 5.37 -8.17 13.82
CA ARG A 137 5.89 -6.81 14.01
C ARG A 137 7.38 -6.73 13.68
N ALA A 138 8.16 -7.66 14.23
CA ALA A 138 9.60 -7.74 13.99
C ALA A 138 9.94 -7.95 12.50
N ASN A 139 9.25 -8.87 11.82
CA ASN A 139 9.49 -9.11 10.40
C ASN A 139 9.11 -7.91 9.53
N ILE A 140 7.99 -7.24 9.81
CA ILE A 140 7.57 -6.06 9.05
C ILE A 140 8.63 -4.96 9.20
N LEU A 141 9.06 -4.63 10.41
CA LEU A 141 10.09 -3.60 10.66
C LEU A 141 11.42 -3.95 9.98
N ARG A 142 11.88 -5.19 10.12
CA ARG A 142 13.09 -5.71 9.45
C ARG A 142 13.02 -5.54 7.94
N TYR A 143 11.89 -5.89 7.32
CA TYR A 143 11.77 -5.86 5.87
C TYR A 143 11.46 -4.45 5.32
N LEU A 144 10.86 -3.56 6.11
CA LEU A 144 10.83 -2.13 5.80
C LEU A 144 12.25 -1.56 5.71
N ALA A 145 13.10 -1.89 6.70
CA ALA A 145 14.51 -1.50 6.68
C ALA A 145 15.26 -2.12 5.49
N TRP A 146 15.05 -3.42 5.20
CA TRP A 146 15.63 -4.08 4.03
C TRP A 146 15.20 -3.43 2.70
N LEU A 147 13.97 -2.91 2.61
CA LEU A 147 13.50 -2.27 1.39
C LEU A 147 14.23 -0.93 1.15
N ALA A 148 14.50 -0.17 2.21
CA ALA A 148 15.17 1.12 2.14
C ALA A 148 16.71 1.02 2.11
N GLN A 149 17.29 -0.04 2.69
CA GLN A 149 18.73 -0.15 2.89
C GLN A 149 19.49 -0.05 1.57
N ASP A 150 20.62 0.65 1.58
CA ASP A 150 21.53 0.82 0.44
C ASP A 150 20.89 1.40 -0.84
N ALA A 151 19.68 1.98 -0.77
CA ALA A 151 19.00 2.53 -1.93
C ALA A 151 19.85 3.62 -2.62
N GLN A 152 20.00 3.50 -3.94
CA GLN A 152 20.80 4.40 -4.77
C GLN A 152 19.95 5.14 -5.81
N PRO A 153 20.42 6.28 -6.35
CA PRO A 153 19.75 6.92 -7.47
C PRO A 153 19.49 5.94 -8.63
N ASN A 154 18.29 5.99 -9.20
CA ASN A 154 17.70 5.08 -10.19
C ASN A 154 17.09 3.78 -9.64
N ASP A 155 17.17 3.53 -8.34
CA ASP A 155 16.42 2.42 -7.73
C ASP A 155 14.91 2.71 -7.70
N VAL A 156 14.13 1.65 -7.86
CA VAL A 156 12.65 1.68 -7.81
C VAL A 156 12.17 0.71 -6.72
N LEU A 157 11.49 1.25 -5.73
CA LEU A 157 10.97 0.51 -4.59
C LEU A 157 9.45 0.44 -4.68
N PHE A 158 8.91 -0.73 -4.34
CA PHE A 158 7.47 -0.96 -4.28
C PHE A 158 7.09 -1.54 -2.92
N PHE A 159 6.16 -0.90 -2.24
CA PHE A 159 5.64 -1.34 -0.96
C PHE A 159 4.12 -1.52 -1.06
N HIS A 160 3.60 -2.66 -0.60
CA HIS A 160 2.17 -2.91 -0.56
C HIS A 160 1.81 -3.58 0.76
N TYR A 161 0.95 -2.92 1.53
CA TYR A 161 0.33 -3.44 2.73
C TYR A 161 -1.18 -3.60 2.50
N SER A 162 -1.72 -4.77 2.84
CA SER A 162 -3.16 -5.00 2.99
C SER A 162 -3.42 -5.70 4.33
N GLY A 163 -4.28 -5.11 5.15
CA GLY A 163 -4.50 -5.53 6.54
C GLY A 163 -5.34 -4.52 7.31
N HIS A 164 -5.34 -4.63 8.64
CA HIS A 164 -5.97 -3.63 9.49
C HIS A 164 -5.13 -2.38 9.63
N GLY A 165 -5.82 -1.24 9.59
CA GLY A 165 -5.29 0.03 10.05
C GLY A 165 -6.10 0.48 11.26
N THR A 166 -5.44 1.10 12.23
CA THR A 166 -6.07 1.59 13.46
C THR A 166 -5.32 2.82 13.97
N ARG A 167 -5.67 3.30 15.17
CA ARG A 167 -5.07 4.44 15.84
C ARG A 167 -4.46 4.06 17.17
N ALA A 168 -3.34 4.68 17.50
CA ALA A 168 -2.74 4.68 18.84
C ALA A 168 -2.70 6.11 19.40
N ASN A 169 -2.50 6.24 20.71
CA ASN A 169 -2.31 7.56 21.33
C ASN A 169 -1.02 8.18 20.79
N ALA A 170 -1.10 9.43 20.35
CA ALA A 170 0.08 10.26 20.13
C ALA A 170 0.88 10.45 21.43
N ARG A 171 2.13 10.91 21.34
CA ARG A 171 2.87 11.31 22.54
C ARG A 171 2.31 12.63 23.06
N ASP A 172 2.52 12.91 24.36
CA ASP A 172 1.97 14.09 25.05
C ASP A 172 2.47 15.46 24.48
N ASP A 173 3.24 15.46 23.40
CA ASP A 173 3.90 16.61 22.77
C ASP A 173 3.57 16.83 21.27
N ASP A 174 2.72 16.01 20.65
CA ASP A 174 2.45 16.09 19.21
C ASP A 174 1.28 17.02 18.84
N CYS A 175 1.32 17.54 17.60
CA CYS A 175 0.28 18.39 17.01
C CYS A 175 -1.01 17.62 16.67
N GLU A 176 -0.98 16.29 16.78
CA GLU A 176 -2.08 15.36 16.47
C GLU A 176 -2.46 14.58 17.75
N GLU A 177 -3.76 14.31 17.97
CA GLU A 177 -4.21 13.57 19.16
C GLU A 177 -3.96 12.04 19.05
N TYR A 178 -3.72 11.55 17.82
CA TYR A 178 -3.59 10.12 17.50
C TYR A 178 -2.61 9.87 16.37
N ASP A 179 -1.80 8.81 16.49
CA ASP A 179 -0.97 8.27 15.40
C ASP A 179 -1.77 7.19 14.65
N GLN A 180 -1.65 7.13 13.31
CA GLN A 180 -2.17 6.00 12.54
C GLN A 180 -1.22 4.81 12.68
N CYS A 181 -1.76 3.60 12.60
CA CYS A 181 -0.96 2.39 12.73
C CYS A 181 -1.41 1.31 11.75
N ILE A 182 -0.44 0.54 11.26
CA ILE A 182 -0.70 -0.78 10.68
C ILE A 182 -0.64 -1.84 11.77
N VAL A 183 -1.39 -2.93 11.59
CA VAL A 183 -1.55 -3.97 12.60
C VAL A 183 -0.85 -5.27 12.14
N PRO A 184 0.27 -5.67 12.77
CA PRO A 184 0.92 -6.96 12.53
C PRO A 184 0.06 -8.15 12.98
N MET A 185 0.38 -9.37 12.54
CA MET A 185 -0.41 -10.55 12.97
C MET A 185 -0.33 -10.85 14.47
N ASP A 186 0.76 -10.44 15.11
CA ASP A 186 1.10 -10.63 16.52
C ASP A 186 0.88 -9.35 17.35
N TYR A 187 0.04 -8.43 16.88
CA TYR A 187 -0.19 -7.13 17.51
C TYR A 187 -0.66 -7.20 18.97
N VAL A 188 -1.33 -8.29 19.35
CA VAL A 188 -1.81 -8.51 20.73
C VAL A 188 -0.63 -8.59 21.70
N GLU A 189 0.48 -9.18 21.28
CA GLU A 189 1.67 -9.39 22.12
C GLU A 189 2.72 -8.30 21.89
N ASN A 190 2.91 -7.87 20.64
CA ASN A 190 4.01 -6.99 20.23
C ASN A 190 3.58 -5.56 19.89
N GLY A 191 2.28 -5.27 19.85
CA GLY A 191 1.73 -3.96 19.51
C GLY A 191 1.64 -3.70 18.00
N CYS A 192 1.11 -2.53 17.66
CA CYS A 192 1.02 -2.06 16.27
C CYS A 192 2.34 -1.45 15.79
N ILE A 193 2.38 -0.97 14.55
CA ILE A 193 3.47 -0.16 14.00
C ILE A 193 2.87 1.20 13.64
N VAL A 194 3.34 2.27 14.28
CA VAL A 194 2.85 3.64 14.02
C VAL A 194 3.43 4.18 12.71
N ASP A 195 2.71 5.05 12.04
CA ASP A 195 3.12 5.76 10.82
C ASP A 195 4.50 6.42 10.94
N ASN A 196 4.79 7.07 12.06
CA ASN A 196 6.10 7.65 12.36
C ASN A 196 7.25 6.62 12.27
N GLU A 197 7.05 5.38 12.76
CA GLU A 197 8.05 4.30 12.66
C GLU A 197 8.26 3.86 11.20
N ILE A 198 7.17 3.81 10.42
CA ILE A 198 7.24 3.47 8.99
C ILE A 198 7.97 4.59 8.24
N HIS A 199 7.64 5.85 8.50
CA HIS A 199 8.27 7.01 7.89
C HIS A 199 9.77 7.03 8.19
N GLU A 200 10.16 6.87 9.46
CA GLU A 200 11.55 6.86 9.88
C GLU A 200 12.35 5.74 9.20
N ILE A 201 11.83 4.50 9.18
CA ILE A 201 12.54 3.34 8.65
C ILE A 201 12.57 3.33 7.12
N LEU A 202 11.44 3.61 6.47
CA LEU A 202 11.28 3.41 5.04
C LEU A 202 11.52 4.69 4.22
N VAL A 203 11.04 5.84 4.68
CA VAL A 203 10.91 7.05 3.84
C VAL A 203 12.06 8.02 4.05
N SER A 204 12.36 8.36 5.31
CA SER A 204 13.38 9.36 5.67
C SER A 204 14.79 8.99 5.18
N GLN A 205 15.06 7.68 5.04
CA GLN A 205 16.36 7.13 4.63
C GLN A 205 16.61 7.22 3.12
N LEU A 206 15.59 7.47 2.30
CA LEU A 206 15.71 7.34 0.85
C LEU A 206 16.40 8.56 0.21
N PRO A 207 17.52 8.38 -0.49
CA PRO A 207 18.21 9.49 -1.14
C PRO A 207 17.46 10.00 -2.38
N LYS A 208 17.81 11.22 -2.77
CA LYS A 208 17.34 11.81 -4.03
C LYS A 208 17.63 10.90 -5.21
N GLY A 209 16.64 10.72 -6.08
CA GLY A 209 16.75 9.89 -7.29
C GLY A 209 16.27 8.45 -7.09
N VAL A 210 15.83 8.08 -5.89
CA VAL A 210 15.06 6.85 -5.65
C VAL A 210 13.57 7.12 -5.89
N ARG A 211 12.88 6.14 -6.46
CA ARG A 211 11.43 6.14 -6.65
C ARG A 211 10.79 5.13 -5.70
N LEU A 212 9.86 5.54 -4.83
CA LEU A 212 9.04 4.63 -4.02
C LEU A 212 7.57 4.77 -4.40
N THR A 213 6.90 3.65 -4.68
CA THR A 213 5.43 3.58 -4.72
C THR A 213 4.94 2.72 -3.56
N ALA A 214 4.17 3.30 -2.65
CA ALA A 214 3.58 2.65 -1.51
C ALA A 214 2.06 2.54 -1.68
N VAL A 215 1.50 1.37 -1.38
CA VAL A 215 0.06 1.11 -1.40
C VAL A 215 -0.36 0.65 -0.03
N PHE A 216 -1.27 1.38 0.60
CA PHE A 216 -1.87 0.99 1.87
C PHE A 216 -3.35 0.70 1.64
N ASP A 217 -3.70 -0.59 1.72
CA ASP A 217 -5.07 -1.08 1.69
C ASP A 217 -5.53 -1.42 3.11
N CYS A 218 -5.73 -0.34 3.87
CA CYS A 218 -6.24 -0.40 5.21
C CYS A 218 -7.05 0.87 5.53
N SER A 219 -8.00 0.72 6.45
CA SER A 219 -8.72 1.84 7.04
C SER A 219 -7.76 2.82 7.70
N HIS A 220 -8.08 4.11 7.67
CA HIS A 220 -7.29 5.17 8.33
C HIS A 220 -5.86 5.37 7.77
N SER A 221 -5.61 5.04 6.50
CA SER A 221 -4.28 5.17 5.88
C SER A 221 -3.95 6.55 5.31
N GLY A 222 -4.85 7.53 5.37
CA GLY A 222 -4.69 8.82 4.66
C GLY A 222 -3.39 9.58 4.95
N SER A 223 -2.79 9.40 6.13
CA SER A 223 -1.55 10.05 6.58
C SER A 223 -0.36 9.10 6.82
N MET A 224 -0.44 7.80 6.50
CA MET A 224 0.47 6.74 6.99
C MET A 224 1.98 6.92 6.71
N LEU A 225 2.37 7.85 5.83
CA LEU A 225 3.77 8.15 5.49
C LEU A 225 4.14 9.63 5.70
N ASP A 226 3.28 10.43 6.34
CA ASP A 226 3.49 11.85 6.62
C ASP A 226 3.94 12.69 5.42
N LEU A 227 3.37 12.38 4.25
CA LEU A 227 3.73 13.02 3.00
C LEU A 227 3.09 14.42 2.90
N PRO A 228 3.84 15.44 2.41
CA PRO A 228 3.40 16.83 2.45
C PRO A 228 2.38 17.22 1.38
N TYR A 229 2.19 16.44 0.33
CA TYR A 229 1.23 16.73 -0.73
C TYR A 229 0.16 15.64 -0.79
N ALA A 230 -1.10 16.03 -0.97
CA ALA A 230 -2.23 15.12 -1.09
C ALA A 230 -3.20 15.54 -2.19
N TYR A 231 -3.85 14.57 -2.82
CA TYR A 231 -4.94 14.76 -3.76
C TYR A 231 -6.00 13.68 -3.58
N VAL A 232 -7.21 14.11 -3.24
CA VAL A 232 -8.39 13.24 -3.14
C VAL A 232 -9.29 13.47 -4.34
N CYS A 233 -9.64 12.39 -5.03
CA CYS A 233 -10.46 12.41 -6.23
C CYS A 233 -11.97 12.43 -5.89
N ASP A 234 -12.45 13.52 -5.29
CA ASP A 234 -13.87 13.70 -4.95
C ASP A 234 -14.71 14.15 -6.17
N SER A 235 -15.93 13.61 -6.26
CA SER A 235 -17.02 13.99 -7.16
C SER A 235 -17.35 15.48 -7.22
N SER A 236 -17.12 16.25 -6.15
CA SER A 236 -17.45 17.68 -6.07
C SER A 236 -16.52 18.59 -6.90
N LYS A 237 -15.37 18.09 -7.35
CA LYS A 237 -14.31 18.89 -8.01
C LYS A 237 -14.29 18.79 -9.54
N ASP A 238 -15.25 18.09 -10.14
CA ASP A 238 -15.33 17.87 -11.59
C ASP A 238 -15.63 19.15 -12.42
N GLY A 239 -15.58 20.36 -11.83
CA GLY A 239 -16.05 21.60 -12.49
C GLY A 239 -15.32 22.93 -12.27
N SER A 240 -14.44 23.13 -11.28
CA SER A 240 -13.75 24.44 -11.14
C SER A 240 -12.45 24.45 -10.31
N GLY A 241 -11.33 24.78 -10.95
CA GLY A 241 -10.39 25.77 -10.41
C GLY A 241 -9.08 25.32 -9.73
N SER A 242 -8.90 24.06 -9.34
CA SER A 242 -7.59 23.61 -8.81
C SER A 242 -7.43 22.09 -8.98
N CYS A 243 -6.95 21.68 -10.15
CA CYS A 243 -6.68 20.29 -10.51
C CYS A 243 -5.24 19.89 -10.12
N GLY A 244 -4.85 20.16 -8.87
CA GLY A 244 -3.48 19.93 -8.39
C GLY A 244 -3.46 19.30 -7.00
N MET A 245 -2.35 18.66 -6.67
CA MET A 245 -2.11 18.23 -5.30
C MET A 245 -2.05 19.46 -4.38
N LYS A 246 -2.67 19.35 -3.20
CA LYS A 246 -2.61 20.37 -2.16
C LYS A 246 -1.48 20.04 -1.20
N ARG A 247 -0.80 21.07 -0.71
CA ARG A 247 0.10 20.91 0.42
C ARG A 247 -0.71 20.76 1.70
N VAL A 248 -0.46 19.69 2.45
CA VAL A 248 -1.16 19.32 3.69
C VAL A 248 -0.23 19.28 4.90
N ARG A 249 1.11 19.23 4.71
CA ARG A 249 2.09 19.39 5.80
C ARG A 249 3.15 20.43 5.43
N GLU A 250 3.56 21.21 6.43
CA GLU A 250 4.57 22.27 6.28
C GLU A 250 6.01 21.76 6.27
N ASP A 251 6.25 20.60 6.89
CA ASP A 251 7.56 19.96 6.91
C ASP A 251 7.70 18.97 5.75
N ASN A 252 8.93 18.75 5.28
CA ASN A 252 9.27 17.75 4.27
C ASN A 252 10.75 17.40 4.35
N ASP A 253 11.05 16.29 5.00
CA ASP A 253 12.38 15.68 5.11
C ASP A 253 12.65 14.65 3.99
N VAL A 254 11.66 14.36 3.14
CA VAL A 254 11.73 13.31 2.11
C VAL A 254 12.44 13.78 0.84
N GLN A 255 13.65 13.27 0.61
CA GLN A 255 14.45 13.62 -0.58
C GLN A 255 14.04 12.82 -1.84
N ALA A 256 13.61 11.58 -1.67
CA ALA A 256 13.20 10.68 -2.74
C ALA A 256 11.85 11.04 -3.37
N ASP A 257 11.47 10.34 -4.44
CA ASP A 257 10.20 10.51 -5.12
C ASP A 257 9.21 9.45 -4.65
N VAL A 258 8.56 9.73 -3.52
CA VAL A 258 7.57 8.86 -2.90
C VAL A 258 6.16 9.21 -3.38
N LEU A 259 5.45 8.20 -3.91
CA LEU A 259 4.01 8.19 -4.17
C LEU A 259 3.35 7.19 -3.22
N MET A 260 2.32 7.62 -2.53
CA MET A 260 1.43 6.76 -1.77
C MET A 260 0.05 6.72 -2.43
N ILE A 261 -0.50 5.51 -2.54
CA ILE A 261 -1.87 5.26 -2.97
C ILE A 261 -2.64 4.65 -1.80
N SER A 262 -3.74 5.29 -1.43
CA SER A 262 -4.69 4.81 -0.43
C SER A 262 -6.11 4.98 -0.96
N ALA A 263 -7.09 4.52 -0.17
CA ALA A 263 -8.50 4.76 -0.43
C ALA A 263 -9.15 5.24 0.87
N CYS A 264 -9.85 6.37 0.81
CA CYS A 264 -10.56 6.97 1.95
C CYS A 264 -12.06 7.03 1.65
N ALA A 265 -12.93 6.96 2.65
CA ALA A 265 -14.36 7.11 2.39
C ALA A 265 -14.71 8.53 1.88
N ASP A 266 -15.75 8.64 1.06
CA ASP A 266 -16.20 9.92 0.48
C ASP A 266 -16.45 11.02 1.53
N ASP A 267 -17.00 10.65 2.70
CA ASP A 267 -17.25 11.60 3.79
C ASP A 267 -15.95 12.14 4.41
N GLU A 268 -14.89 11.34 4.41
CA GLU A 268 -13.54 11.74 4.87
C GLU A 268 -12.88 12.69 3.86
N ALA A 269 -13.11 12.45 2.58
CA ALA A 269 -12.62 13.28 1.48
C ALA A 269 -13.22 14.70 1.49
N ALA A 270 -14.51 14.79 1.84
CA ALA A 270 -15.27 16.04 1.89
C ALA A 270 -14.87 16.94 3.07
N LEU A 271 -14.38 16.36 4.17
CA LEU A 271 -14.05 17.09 5.40
C LEU A 271 -12.66 17.72 5.40
N GLY A 272 -11.83 17.46 4.38
CA GLY A 272 -10.56 18.15 4.19
C GLY A 272 -9.64 18.03 5.41
N VAL A 273 -9.10 16.82 5.64
CA VAL A 273 -7.93 16.49 6.46
C VAL A 273 -7.50 17.59 7.43
N ASP A 274 -8.17 17.62 8.59
CA ASP A 274 -7.64 17.96 9.90
C ASP A 274 -8.72 17.53 10.91
N ASN A 275 -8.43 16.50 11.72
CA ASN A 275 -9.30 15.94 12.76
C ASN A 275 -10.62 15.29 12.30
N THR A 276 -10.48 14.13 11.65
CA THR A 276 -11.60 13.21 11.44
C THR A 276 -11.77 12.34 12.71
N GLN A 277 -12.19 13.00 13.80
CA GLN A 277 -12.28 12.44 15.15
C GLN A 277 -13.60 11.71 15.42
N ASP A 278 -14.71 12.17 14.83
CA ASP A 278 -16.07 11.78 15.28
C ASP A 278 -16.85 10.83 14.36
N PHE A 279 -16.39 10.53 13.14
CA PHE A 279 -17.17 9.75 12.16
C PHE A 279 -16.88 8.23 12.15
N TYR A 280 -15.85 7.76 12.85
CA TYR A 280 -15.29 6.42 12.62
C TYR A 280 -15.74 5.32 13.58
N GLU A 281 -16.51 5.66 14.62
CA GLU A 281 -16.95 4.66 15.60
C GLU A 281 -18.15 3.80 15.12
N SER A 282 -18.70 4.06 13.93
CA SER A 282 -19.97 3.45 13.48
C SER A 282 -19.97 2.80 12.09
N GLY A 283 -18.83 2.74 11.39
CA GLY A 283 -18.76 2.26 10.00
C GLY A 283 -18.36 0.79 9.84
N LYS A 284 -18.97 0.09 8.88
CA LYS A 284 -18.36 -1.09 8.25
C LYS A 284 -17.46 -0.60 7.14
N ASP A 285 -16.15 -0.70 7.32
CA ASP A 285 -15.20 -0.39 6.27
C ASP A 285 -15.14 -1.51 5.23
N SER A 286 -14.68 -1.15 4.04
CA SER A 286 -14.50 -2.09 2.92
C SER A 286 -13.03 -2.24 2.57
N GLY A 287 -12.45 -3.42 2.73
CA GLY A 287 -11.08 -3.67 2.32
C GLY A 287 -10.96 -3.95 0.82
N GLY A 288 -9.76 -3.76 0.29
CA GLY A 288 -9.42 -4.06 -1.11
C GLY A 288 -9.46 -2.84 -2.04
N ALA A 289 -9.85 -1.65 -1.55
CA ALA A 289 -10.10 -0.48 -2.38
C ALA A 289 -8.81 0.12 -2.97
N ALA A 290 -7.74 0.23 -2.17
CA ALA A 290 -6.48 0.81 -2.63
C ALA A 290 -5.73 -0.14 -3.58
N THR A 291 -5.75 -1.44 -3.29
CA THR A 291 -5.20 -2.48 -4.16
C THR A 291 -5.97 -2.50 -5.47
N PHE A 292 -7.30 -2.48 -5.40
CA PHE A 292 -8.14 -2.41 -6.59
C PHE A 292 -7.85 -1.14 -7.39
N CYS A 293 -7.61 -0.01 -6.72
CA CYS A 293 -7.30 1.25 -7.36
C CYS A 293 -6.04 1.15 -8.23
N LEU A 294 -4.90 0.77 -7.63
CA LEU A 294 -3.66 0.67 -8.41
C LEU A 294 -3.71 -0.47 -9.45
N THR A 295 -4.29 -1.62 -9.11
CA THR A 295 -4.39 -2.72 -10.09
C THR A 295 -5.30 -2.36 -11.26
N ALA A 296 -6.38 -1.58 -11.05
CA ALA A 296 -7.18 -1.03 -12.14
C ALA A 296 -6.34 -0.13 -13.04
N MET A 297 -5.52 0.76 -12.45
CA MET A 297 -4.60 1.62 -13.21
C MET A 297 -3.59 0.79 -14.02
N MET A 298 -3.07 -0.27 -13.41
CA MET A 298 -2.11 -1.19 -14.00
C MET A 298 -2.72 -2.23 -14.94
N MET A 299 -4.03 -2.40 -15.06
CA MET A 299 -4.62 -3.40 -15.96
C MET A 299 -5.10 -2.80 -17.30
N ARG A 300 -5.03 -1.48 -17.47
CA ARG A 300 -5.44 -0.77 -18.70
C ARG A 300 -4.39 -0.73 -19.80
N GLU A 301 -4.73 -1.13 -21.02
CA GLU A 301 -3.78 -1.10 -22.13
C GLU A 301 -3.35 0.33 -22.52
N GLU A 302 -4.24 1.30 -22.39
CA GLU A 302 -3.97 2.70 -22.75
C GLU A 302 -3.27 3.48 -21.63
N PRO A 303 -2.20 4.23 -21.94
CA PRO A 303 -1.53 5.09 -20.97
C PRO A 303 -2.38 6.35 -20.72
N LEU A 304 -2.83 6.51 -19.48
CA LEU A 304 -3.64 7.64 -19.04
C LEU A 304 -2.85 8.55 -18.09
N THR A 305 -3.36 9.77 -17.90
CA THR A 305 -2.84 10.71 -16.90
C THR A 305 -3.20 10.24 -15.49
N PHE A 306 -2.50 10.75 -14.47
CA PHE A 306 -2.89 10.50 -13.08
C PHE A 306 -4.36 10.88 -12.84
N LEU A 307 -4.78 12.06 -13.31
CA LEU A 307 -6.15 12.53 -13.14
C LEU A 307 -7.16 11.60 -13.80
N ASP A 308 -6.98 11.30 -15.10
CA ASP A 308 -7.91 10.45 -15.84
C ASP A 308 -8.02 9.07 -15.19
N LEU A 309 -6.90 8.53 -14.71
CA LEU A 309 -6.87 7.26 -14.02
C LEU A 309 -7.66 7.30 -12.72
N LEU A 310 -7.45 8.31 -11.87
CA LEU A 310 -8.17 8.43 -10.61
C LEU A 310 -9.68 8.56 -10.83
N VAL A 311 -10.11 9.37 -11.81
CA VAL A 311 -11.53 9.51 -12.17
C VAL A 311 -12.12 8.18 -12.63
N HIS A 312 -11.45 7.48 -13.55
CA HIS A 312 -11.94 6.17 -14.02
C HIS A 312 -11.99 5.14 -12.89
N THR A 313 -10.97 5.12 -12.04
CA THR A 313 -10.90 4.19 -10.92
C THR A 313 -11.98 4.47 -9.88
N ARG A 314 -12.28 5.75 -9.60
CA ARG A 314 -13.41 6.16 -8.75
C ARG A 314 -14.73 5.60 -9.26
N GLU A 315 -15.03 5.79 -10.54
CA GLU A 315 -16.26 5.24 -11.14
C GLU A 315 -16.28 3.70 -11.07
N MET A 316 -15.12 3.06 -11.22
CA MET A 316 -15.01 1.60 -11.10
C MET A 316 -15.27 1.10 -9.68
N LEU A 317 -14.70 1.75 -8.67
CA LEU A 317 -14.94 1.47 -7.25
C LEU A 317 -16.43 1.59 -6.93
N LYS A 318 -17.06 2.70 -7.33
CA LYS A 318 -18.49 2.93 -7.15
C LYS A 318 -19.35 1.85 -7.82
N SER A 319 -19.01 1.48 -9.06
CA SER A 319 -19.76 0.44 -9.80
C SER A 319 -19.68 -0.95 -9.15
N ARG A 320 -18.69 -1.18 -8.28
CA ARG A 320 -18.45 -2.45 -7.59
C ARG A 320 -18.87 -2.43 -6.12
N GLY A 321 -19.50 -1.34 -5.67
CA GLY A 321 -20.03 -1.21 -4.31
C GLY A 321 -19.02 -0.78 -3.26
N PHE A 322 -17.83 -0.30 -3.66
CA PHE A 322 -16.93 0.40 -2.75
C PHE A 322 -17.48 1.81 -2.48
N THR A 323 -17.35 2.27 -1.24
CA THR A 323 -17.69 3.64 -0.81
C THR A 323 -16.47 4.54 -0.74
N GLN A 324 -15.28 3.98 -0.94
CA GLN A 324 -14.04 4.74 -0.92
C GLN A 324 -13.70 5.37 -2.26
N VAL A 325 -12.97 6.47 -2.19
CA VAL A 325 -12.37 7.16 -3.32
C VAL A 325 -10.85 7.07 -3.32
N PRO A 326 -10.24 7.09 -4.52
CA PRO A 326 -8.79 7.13 -4.64
C PRO A 326 -8.19 8.36 -3.98
N HIS A 327 -7.16 8.12 -3.16
CA HIS A 327 -6.37 9.15 -2.51
C HIS A 327 -4.89 8.97 -2.84
N LEU A 328 -4.27 10.03 -3.34
CA LEU A 328 -2.84 10.09 -3.61
C LEU A 328 -2.15 11.02 -2.63
N SER A 329 -1.05 10.56 -2.04
CA SER A 329 -0.12 11.41 -1.28
C SER A 329 1.27 11.31 -1.86
N ALA A 330 2.07 12.38 -1.77
CA ALA A 330 3.39 12.43 -2.38
C ALA A 330 4.37 13.33 -1.63
N SER A 331 5.65 12.98 -1.72
CA SER A 331 6.79 13.77 -1.23
C SER A 331 6.99 15.09 -1.98
N LYS A 332 6.50 15.18 -3.22
CA LYS A 332 6.63 16.33 -4.12
C LYS A 332 5.31 16.54 -4.86
N PRO A 333 4.98 17.77 -5.29
CA PRO A 333 3.75 18.00 -6.04
C PRO A 333 3.85 17.29 -7.40
N ILE A 334 2.89 16.42 -7.69
CA ILE A 334 2.81 15.69 -8.95
C ILE A 334 1.89 16.46 -9.89
N ASN A 335 2.33 16.69 -11.12
CA ASN A 335 1.46 17.16 -12.18
C ASN A 335 0.46 16.06 -12.55
N LEU A 336 -0.81 16.22 -12.15
CA LEU A 336 -1.84 15.21 -12.36
C LEU A 336 -2.18 14.97 -13.85
N MET A 337 -1.77 15.89 -14.74
CA MET A 337 -1.88 15.72 -16.20
C MET A 337 -0.75 14.89 -16.80
N GLN A 338 0.26 14.51 -16.00
CA GLN A 338 1.31 13.60 -16.43
C GLN A 338 0.76 12.17 -16.55
N ARG A 339 1.30 11.39 -17.48
CA ARG A 339 1.07 9.94 -17.55
C ARG A 339 1.55 9.24 -16.29
N PHE A 340 0.70 8.36 -15.75
CA PHE A 340 1.07 7.51 -14.63
C PHE A 340 2.19 6.55 -15.01
N SER A 341 3.13 6.38 -14.09
CA SER A 341 4.19 5.37 -14.18
C SER A 341 4.60 4.94 -12.78
N LEU A 342 4.86 3.64 -12.63
CA LEU A 342 5.54 3.08 -11.46
C LEU A 342 7.04 3.34 -11.50
N GLU A 343 7.58 3.54 -12.71
CA GLU A 343 8.99 3.77 -12.97
C GLU A 343 9.26 5.25 -13.26
N GLY A 344 10.43 5.73 -12.87
CA GLY A 344 10.87 7.09 -13.15
C GLY A 344 10.48 8.10 -12.07
N LEU A 345 11.23 9.19 -12.07
CA LEU A 345 11.06 10.30 -11.14
C LEU A 345 9.89 11.20 -11.55
N PHE A 346 9.29 11.85 -10.58
CA PHE A 346 8.40 12.98 -10.80
C PHE A 346 9.16 14.06 -11.58
N PRO A 347 8.62 14.53 -12.71
CA PRO A 347 9.17 15.67 -13.40
C PRO A 347 9.19 16.83 -12.41
N GLN A 348 10.37 17.40 -12.18
CA GLN A 348 10.44 18.66 -11.46
C GLN A 348 9.64 19.67 -12.29
N GLU A 349 8.64 20.30 -11.67
CA GLU A 349 8.10 21.53 -12.23
C GLU A 349 9.28 22.46 -12.41
N ARG A 350 9.67 22.72 -13.66
CA ARG A 350 10.57 23.83 -13.95
C ARG A 350 9.82 25.05 -13.46
N THR A 351 10.25 25.58 -12.32
CA THR A 351 9.70 26.78 -11.72
C THR A 351 9.55 27.82 -12.81
N LEU A 352 8.34 28.37 -12.92
CA LEU A 352 8.09 29.64 -13.59
C LEU A 352 9.06 30.65 -12.98
N LEU A 353 10.18 30.91 -13.67
CA LEU A 353 11.06 32.04 -13.39
C LEU A 353 10.44 33.33 -13.93
#